data_AF-A0A8J4SPG6-F1
#
_entry.id   AF-A0A8J4SPG6-F1
#
_cell.length_a   1.000
_cell.length_b   1.000
_cell.length_c   1.000
_cell.angle_alpha   90.00
_cell.angle_beta   90.00
_cell.angle_gamma   90.00
#
_symmetry.space_group_name_H-M   'P 1'
#
loop_
_entity.id
_entity.type
_entity.pdbx_description
1 polymer ?
#
loop_
_entity_poly.entity_id
_entity_poly.type
_entity_poly.pdbx_seq_one_letter_code
_entity_poly.pdbx_strand_id
1 'polypeptide(L)'
;MNEDEGLPERWKIWKLQFHDFRTPARLSSAEKGFQTAMFRHAIGEQAVPNIDTFSYEADKDPEDWEKVMNKVESHCLGFRKDNFERYEINCRVQESGEYIDQFVQSLRSMVTTCGFRN
;
A
#
# COMPACT_ATOMS: atom_id res chain seq x y z
N MET A 1 -4.63 19.06 9.25
CA MET A 1 -3.37 18.54 8.70
C MET A 1 -3.64 17.08 8.38
N ASN A 2 -3.62 16.68 7.11
CA ASN A 2 -3.95 15.31 6.74
C ASN A 2 -2.85 14.39 7.29
N GLU A 3 -3.19 13.51 8.23
CA GLU A 3 -2.24 12.57 8.84
C GLU A 3 -1.59 11.63 7.81
N ASP A 4 -2.21 11.53 6.63
CA ASP A 4 -1.83 10.72 5.49
C ASP A 4 -0.77 11.32 4.56
N GLU A 5 -0.51 12.63 4.65
CA GLU A 5 0.43 13.33 3.77
C GLU A 5 1.87 12.78 3.96
N GLY A 6 2.46 12.27 2.89
CA GLY A 6 3.83 11.70 2.90
C GLY A 6 3.95 10.26 3.41
N LEU A 7 2.86 9.55 3.71
CA LEU A 7 2.93 8.16 4.15
C LEU A 7 3.52 7.18 3.10
N PRO A 8 3.43 7.36 1.75
CA PRO A 8 4.19 6.53 0.81
C PRO A 8 5.71 6.62 1.02
N GLU A 9 6.25 7.83 1.14
CA GLU A 9 7.68 8.06 1.41
C GLU A 9 8.08 7.54 2.80
N ARG A 10 7.27 7.79 3.83
CA ARG A 10 7.53 7.27 5.18
C ARG A 10 7.49 5.74 5.21
N TRP A 11 6.58 5.12 4.48
CA TRP A 11 6.50 3.67 4.34
C TRP A 11 7.75 3.10 3.65
N LYS A 12 8.23 3.71 2.56
CA LYS A 12 9.49 3.29 1.90
C LYS A 12 10.67 3.31 2.87
N ILE A 13 10.81 4.41 3.63
CA ILE A 13 11.89 4.56 4.63
C ILE A 13 11.74 3.50 5.72
N TRP A 14 10.54 3.33 6.28
CA TRP A 14 10.28 2.36 7.33
C TRP A 14 10.55 0.92 6.87
N LYS A 15 10.13 0.55 5.66
CA LYS A 15 10.36 -0.77 5.07
C LYS A 15 11.85 -1.06 4.91
N LEU A 16 12.63 -0.08 4.45
CA LEU A 16 14.09 -0.19 4.38
C LEU A 16 14.70 -0.37 5.77
N GLN A 17 14.31 0.45 6.75
CA GLN A 17 14.81 0.35 8.13
C GLN A 17 14.49 -1.00 8.77
N PHE A 18 13.28 -1.52 8.56
CA PHE A 18 12.90 -2.84 9.06
C PHE A 18 13.72 -3.94 8.39
N HIS A 19 13.93 -3.86 7.06
CA HIS A 19 14.79 -4.81 6.35
C HIS A 19 16.23 -4.82 6.89
N ASP A 20 16.81 -3.64 7.13
CA ASP A 20 18.15 -3.51 7.69
C ASP A 20 18.23 -4.07 9.12
N PHE A 21 17.20 -3.81 9.94
CA PHE A 21 17.09 -4.33 11.31
C PHE A 21 17.04 -5.87 11.37
N ARG A 22 16.49 -6.54 10.36
CA ARG A 22 16.40 -8.01 10.33
C ARG A 22 17.75 -8.70 10.42
N THR A 23 18.80 -8.08 9.89
CA THR A 23 20.16 -8.64 9.89
C THR A 23 20.76 -8.73 11.31
N PRO A 24 20.95 -7.62 12.06
CA PRO A 24 21.49 -7.67 13.42
C PRO A 24 20.57 -8.42 14.39
N ALA A 25 19.25 -8.39 14.17
CA ALA A 25 18.28 -9.13 14.98
C ALA A 25 18.18 -10.63 14.62
N ARG A 26 18.94 -11.09 13.61
CA ARG A 26 18.94 -12.49 13.13
C ARG A 26 17.55 -13.02 12.76
N LEU A 27 16.66 -12.14 12.34
CA LEU A 27 15.28 -12.50 12.01
C LEU A 27 15.23 -13.40 10.77
N SER A 28 16.11 -13.18 9.78
CA SER A 28 16.15 -14.00 8.56
C SER A 28 16.44 -15.48 8.81
N SER A 29 17.05 -15.83 9.94
CA SER A 29 17.32 -17.22 10.36
C SER A 29 16.27 -17.78 11.34
N ALA A 30 15.34 -16.96 11.82
CA ALA A 30 14.32 -17.37 12.77
C ALA A 30 13.14 -18.05 12.06
N GLU A 31 12.35 -18.80 12.80
CA GLU A 31 11.12 -19.42 12.29
C GLU A 31 10.10 -18.35 11.85
N LYS A 32 9.28 -18.69 10.85
CA LYS A 32 8.34 -17.77 10.22
C LYS A 32 7.42 -17.07 11.22
N GLY A 33 6.79 -17.82 12.13
CA GLY A 33 5.94 -17.29 13.18
C GLY A 33 6.65 -16.24 14.05
N PHE A 34 7.92 -16.47 14.40
CA PHE A 34 8.72 -15.51 15.16
C PHE A 34 9.00 -14.23 14.35
N GLN A 35 9.36 -14.37 13.06
CA GLN A 35 9.54 -13.22 12.17
C GLN A 35 8.26 -12.37 12.07
N THR A 36 7.11 -13.02 11.92
CA THR A 36 5.81 -12.34 11.84
C THR A 36 5.42 -11.68 13.16
N ALA A 37 5.65 -12.32 14.30
CA ALA A 37 5.42 -11.71 15.60
C ALA A 37 6.30 -10.46 15.81
N MET A 38 7.58 -10.54 15.45
CA MET A 38 8.51 -9.41 15.52
C MET A 38 8.10 -8.28 14.58
N PHE A 39 7.62 -8.59 13.37
CA PHE A 39 7.06 -7.60 12.46
C PHE A 39 5.84 -6.89 13.04
N ARG A 40 4.86 -7.65 13.58
CA ARG A 40 3.65 -7.09 14.23
C ARG A 40 4.00 -6.19 15.42
N HIS A 41 5.05 -6.53 16.16
CA HIS A 41 5.54 -5.70 17.24
C HIS A 41 6.19 -4.39 16.73
N ALA A 42 7.04 -4.48 15.70
CA ALA A 42 7.80 -3.35 15.17
C ALA A 42 6.95 -2.33 14.40
N ILE A 43 5.88 -2.77 13.73
CA ILE A 43 5.01 -1.88 12.94
C ILE A 43 4.12 -0.99 13.82
N GLY A 44 3.92 -1.36 15.08
CA GLY A 44 3.22 -0.55 16.07
C GLY A 44 1.73 -0.88 16.21
N GLU A 45 1.18 -0.52 17.36
CA GLU A 45 -0.16 -0.91 17.82
C GLU A 45 -1.31 -0.51 16.90
N GLN A 46 -1.19 0.62 16.19
CA GLN A 46 -2.25 1.12 15.30
C GLN A 46 -2.45 0.24 14.06
N ALA A 47 -1.40 -0.45 13.60
CA ALA A 47 -1.47 -1.29 12.41
C ALA A 47 -1.97 -2.72 12.72
N VAL A 48 -1.83 -3.19 13.96
CA VAL A 48 -2.16 -4.57 14.35
C VAL A 48 -3.62 -4.95 14.11
N PRO A 49 -4.63 -4.13 14.49
CA PRO A 49 -6.03 -4.45 14.22
C PRO A 49 -6.32 -4.65 12.74
N ASN A 50 -5.70 -3.83 11.86
CA ASN A 50 -5.86 -3.97 10.42
C ASN A 50 -5.22 -5.27 9.92
N ILE A 51 -4.04 -5.62 10.42
CA ILE A 51 -3.36 -6.88 10.08
C ILE A 51 -4.23 -8.09 10.41
N ASP A 52 -4.90 -8.10 11.56
CA ASP A 52 -5.74 -9.23 11.98
C ASP A 52 -7.01 -9.38 11.13
N THR A 53 -7.46 -8.33 10.43
CA THR A 53 -8.58 -8.42 9.47
C THR A 53 -8.19 -9.02 8.11
N PHE A 54 -6.89 -9.22 7.86
CA PHE A 54 -6.42 -9.67 6.55
C PHE A 54 -6.79 -11.13 6.27
N SER A 55 -7.59 -11.36 5.24
CA SER A 55 -7.95 -12.70 4.74
C SER A 55 -6.93 -13.21 3.73
N TYR A 56 -6.23 -14.30 4.05
CA TYR A 56 -5.21 -14.92 3.18
C TYR A 56 -5.86 -15.97 2.29
N GLU A 57 -5.39 -16.11 1.05
CA GLU A 57 -5.79 -17.22 0.18
C GLU A 57 -5.34 -18.55 0.81
N ALA A 58 -6.04 -19.64 0.49
CA ALA A 58 -5.85 -20.94 1.16
C ALA A 58 -4.42 -21.52 1.01
N ASP A 59 -3.65 -21.04 0.03
CA ASP A 59 -2.25 -21.41 -0.24
C ASP A 59 -1.23 -20.45 0.42
N LYS A 60 -1.70 -19.39 1.09
CA LYS A 60 -0.85 -18.37 1.70
C LYS A 60 -0.75 -18.57 3.21
N ASP A 61 0.44 -19.00 3.60
CA ASP A 61 0.92 -19.05 4.98
C ASP A 61 0.85 -17.67 5.67
N PRO A 62 -0.07 -17.46 6.64
CA PRO A 62 -0.20 -16.20 7.38
C PRO A 62 0.97 -15.95 8.35
N GLU A 63 1.84 -16.94 8.55
CA GLU A 63 3.08 -16.79 9.31
C GLU A 63 4.23 -16.28 8.45
N ASP A 64 4.06 -16.16 7.12
CA ASP A 64 5.04 -15.57 6.23
C ASP A 64 4.99 -14.03 6.32
N TRP A 65 5.97 -13.46 7.01
CA TRP A 65 6.04 -12.02 7.27
C TRP A 65 6.07 -11.19 5.97
N GLU A 66 6.65 -11.69 4.87
CA GLU A 66 6.69 -10.96 3.60
C GLU A 66 5.29 -10.82 3.01
N LYS A 67 4.47 -11.87 3.13
CA LYS A 67 3.07 -11.84 2.70
C LYS A 67 2.26 -10.88 3.56
N VAL A 68 2.51 -10.85 4.87
CA VAL A 68 1.87 -9.91 5.79
C VAL A 68 2.26 -8.47 5.43
N MET A 69 3.55 -8.19 5.24
CA MET A 69 4.05 -6.87 4.85
C MET A 69 3.45 -6.38 3.53
N ASN A 70 3.39 -7.24 2.50
CA ASN A 70 2.83 -6.86 1.20
C ASN A 70 1.33 -6.49 1.30
N LYS A 71 0.58 -7.15 2.18
CA LYS A 71 -0.82 -6.78 2.45
C LYS A 71 -0.94 -5.46 3.19
N VAL A 72 -0.09 -5.21 4.19
CA VAL A 72 -0.04 -3.91 4.86
C VAL A 72 0.24 -2.81 3.85
N GLU A 73 1.24 -3.00 3.00
CA GLU A 73 1.59 -2.05 1.94
C GLU A 73 0.42 -1.81 0.99
N SER A 74 -0.27 -2.87 0.58
CA SER A 74 -1.45 -2.76 -0.29
C SER A 74 -2.62 -2.06 0.40
N HIS A 75 -2.84 -2.31 1.69
CA HIS A 75 -3.89 -1.67 2.48
C HIS A 75 -3.61 -0.18 2.69
N CYS A 76 -2.38 0.18 3.07
CA CYS A 76 -2.00 1.56 3.37
C CYS A 76 -1.75 2.41 2.11
N LEU A 77 -1.22 1.82 1.04
CA LEU A 77 -0.85 2.54 -0.19
C LEU A 77 -1.83 2.31 -1.34
N GLY A 78 -2.38 1.10 -1.50
CA GLY A 78 -3.33 0.77 -2.55
C GLY A 78 -4.65 1.52 -2.40
N PHE A 79 -5.18 1.61 -1.17
CA PHE A 79 -6.39 2.39 -0.88
C PHE A 79 -6.22 3.88 -1.21
N ARG A 80 -4.99 4.41 -1.11
CA ARG A 80 -4.71 5.82 -1.38
C ARG A 80 -4.43 6.12 -2.83
N LYS A 81 -3.77 5.21 -3.55
CA LYS A 81 -3.62 5.33 -5.00
C LYS A 81 -5.00 5.34 -5.67
N ASP A 82 -5.86 4.38 -5.34
CA ASP A 82 -7.20 4.32 -5.94
C ASP A 82 -8.07 5.53 -5.58
N ASN A 83 -8.07 5.99 -4.32
CA ASN A 83 -8.87 7.15 -3.94
C ASN A 83 -8.35 8.47 -4.51
N PHE A 84 -7.02 8.65 -4.57
CA PHE A 84 -6.41 9.84 -5.15
C PHE A 84 -6.61 9.89 -6.66
N GLU A 85 -6.37 8.79 -7.38
CA GLU A 85 -6.60 8.73 -8.82
C GLU A 85 -8.10 8.91 -9.16
N ARG A 86 -9.01 8.36 -8.34
CA ARG A 86 -10.46 8.62 -8.45
C ARG A 86 -10.79 10.10 -8.27
N TYR A 87 -10.19 10.73 -7.27
CA TYR A 87 -10.38 12.15 -7.02
C TYR A 87 -9.86 12.99 -8.20
N GLU A 88 -8.66 12.72 -8.72
CA GLU A 88 -8.10 13.42 -9.88
C GLU A 88 -9.00 13.29 -11.11
N ILE A 89 -9.51 12.07 -11.39
CA ILE A 89 -10.46 11.85 -12.50
C ILE A 89 -11.75 12.65 -12.30
N ASN A 90 -12.32 12.64 -11.09
CA ASN A 90 -13.57 13.35 -10.79
C ASN A 90 -13.42 14.87 -10.78
N CYS A 91 -12.23 15.38 -10.48
CA CYS A 91 -11.92 16.81 -10.50
C CYS A 91 -11.42 17.29 -11.87
N ARG A 92 -11.17 16.39 -12.82
CA ARG A 92 -10.69 16.74 -14.15
C ARG A 92 -11.79 17.44 -14.96
N VAL A 93 -11.56 18.71 -15.26
CA VAL A 93 -12.40 19.55 -16.11
C VAL A 93 -11.69 19.85 -17.43
N GLN A 94 -12.39 19.87 -18.55
CA GLN A 94 -11.81 20.18 -19.86
C GLN A 94 -11.21 21.59 -19.86
N GLU A 95 -9.97 21.72 -20.31
CA GLU A 95 -9.27 23.01 -20.32
C GLU A 95 -9.73 23.89 -21.48
N SER A 96 -9.59 25.21 -21.32
CA SER A 96 -9.92 26.16 -22.38
C SER A 96 -8.99 25.96 -23.59
N GLY A 97 -9.55 25.54 -24.72
CA GLY A 97 -8.80 25.25 -25.94
C GLY A 97 -8.35 23.80 -26.09
N GLU A 98 -8.64 22.94 -25.11
CA GLU A 98 -8.45 21.49 -25.23
C GLU A 98 -9.54 20.90 -26.13
N TYR A 99 -9.16 20.09 -27.11
CA TYR A 99 -10.13 19.39 -27.94
C TYR A 99 -10.78 18.24 -27.17
N ILE A 100 -12.05 17.95 -27.48
CA ILE A 100 -12.79 16.87 -26.81
C ILE A 100 -12.08 15.52 -26.90
N ASP A 101 -11.46 15.21 -28.05
CA ASP A 101 -10.73 13.95 -28.23
C ASP A 101 -9.49 13.86 -27.32
N GLN A 102 -8.79 14.99 -27.10
CA GLN A 102 -7.64 15.06 -26.21
C GLN A 102 -8.08 14.89 -24.74
N PHE A 103 -9.16 15.55 -24.35
CA PHE A 103 -9.75 15.42 -23.02
C PHE A 103 -10.18 13.98 -22.72
N VAL A 104 -10.91 13.35 -23.65
CA VAL A 104 -11.36 11.96 -23.53
C VAL A 104 -10.17 11.00 -23.50
N GLN A 105 -9.13 11.24 -24.30
CA GLN A 105 -7.92 10.41 -24.30
C GLN A 105 -7.13 10.54 -22.99
N SER A 106 -7.06 11.74 -22.42
CA SER A 106 -6.47 12.00 -21.10
C SER A 106 -7.21 11.23 -20.00
N LEU A 107 -8.54 11.33 -19.96
CA LEU A 107 -9.37 10.58 -19.01
C LEU A 107 -9.20 9.07 -19.16
N ARG A 108 -9.19 8.55 -20.40
CA ARG A 108 -8.97 7.12 -20.65
C ARG A 108 -7.62 6.66 -20.11
N SER A 109 -6.56 7.45 -20.29
CA SER A 109 -5.24 7.16 -19.73
C SER A 109 -5.25 7.14 -18.20
N MET A 110 -5.89 8.12 -17.55
CA MET A 110 -6.00 8.17 -16.08
C MET A 110 -6.79 6.96 -15.52
N VAL A 111 -7.85 6.54 -16.21
CA VAL A 111 -8.64 5.36 -15.83
C VAL A 111 -7.84 4.06 -15.96
N THR A 112 -6.84 3.97 -16.85
CA THR A 112 -6.01 2.75 -16.95
C THR A 112 -5.14 2.47 -15.73
N THR A 113 -4.76 3.51 -14.97
CA THR A 113 -3.94 3.34 -13.76
C THR A 113 -4.78 3.23 -12.49
N CYS A 114 -6.01 3.77 -12.53
CA CYS A 114 -7.00 3.72 -11.47
C CYS A 114 -7.75 2.38 -11.47
N GLY A 115 -7.90 1.75 -10.30
CA GLY A 115 -8.65 0.50 -10.11
C GLY A 115 -10.17 0.57 -10.38
N PHE A 116 -10.65 1.45 -11.27
CA PHE A 116 -12.01 1.43 -11.82
C PHE A 116 -12.20 0.16 -12.69
N ARG A 117 -12.28 -1.01 -12.07
CA ARG A 117 -12.88 -2.20 -12.70
C ARG A 117 -14.32 -2.35 -12.20
N ASN A 118 -15.23 -2.60 -13.15
CA ASN A 118 -16.62 -3.01 -12.91
C ASN A 118 -16.70 -4.32 -12.12
#